data_AF-A0A2S6TL42-F1
#
_entry.id   AF-A0A2S6TL42-F1
#
_cell.length_a   1.000
_cell.length_b   1.000
_cell.length_c   1.000
_cell.angle_alpha   90.00
_cell.angle_beta   90.00
_cell.angle_gamma   90.00
#
_symmetry.space_group_name_H-M   'P 1'
#
loop_
_entity.id
_entity.type
_entity.pdbx_description
1 polymer ?
#
loop_
_entity_poly.entity_id
_entity_poly.type
_entity_poly.pdbx_seq_one_letter_code
_entity_poly.pdbx_strand_id
1 'polypeptide(L)'
;MPHSNFVHLRVHSAYSLSEGALRTKDIIELCQRHRMPAVGITDSSNLFGALELSLAARSAGVQPIIGVQIGLRREGIQNVVHAKNSTALPPDQLVLLAQSEVGYENILALVSKAFLNSDAGEPPQVGLKELAERNE
;
A
#
# COMPACT_ATOMS: atom_id res chain seq x y z
N MET A 1 -25.04 15.02 -9.50
CA MET A 1 -25.10 13.68 -10.13
C MET A 1 -25.02 12.65 -9.01
N PRO A 2 -25.80 11.56 -9.02
CA PRO A 2 -25.69 10.52 -8.00
C PRO A 2 -24.37 9.74 -8.15
N HIS A 3 -23.66 9.58 -7.04
CA HIS A 3 -22.44 8.77 -6.94
C HIS A 3 -22.73 7.37 -6.38
N SER A 4 -21.81 6.44 -6.58
CA SER A 4 -21.82 5.14 -5.89
C SER A 4 -21.74 5.34 -4.36
N ASN A 5 -22.43 4.50 -3.59
CA ASN A 5 -22.32 4.43 -2.12
C ASN A 5 -21.09 3.63 -1.64
N PHE A 6 -20.20 3.27 -2.56
CA PHE A 6 -19.04 2.43 -2.29
C PHE A 6 -17.79 2.97 -2.99
N VAL A 7 -16.67 2.91 -2.28
CA VAL A 7 -15.32 3.30 -2.72
C VAL A 7 -14.35 2.17 -2.39
N HIS A 8 -13.57 1.71 -3.38
CA HIS A 8 -12.47 0.79 -3.14
C HIS A 8 -11.31 1.55 -2.49
N LEU A 9 -10.88 1.12 -1.30
CA LEU A 9 -9.72 1.69 -0.59
C LEU A 9 -8.48 0.81 -0.64
N ARG A 10 -8.63 -0.43 -1.09
CA ARG A 10 -7.54 -1.39 -1.27
C ARG A 10 -7.49 -1.83 -2.73
N VAL A 11 -6.67 -1.17 -3.52
CA VAL A 11 -6.47 -1.47 -4.93
C VAL A 11 -4.98 -1.62 -5.19
N HIS A 12 -4.63 -2.63 -5.97
CA HIS A 12 -3.27 -2.90 -6.44
C HIS A 12 -3.21 -2.54 -7.92
N SER A 13 -2.33 -1.62 -8.28
CA SER A 13 -2.02 -1.28 -9.66
C SER A 13 -0.93 -2.20 -10.22
N ALA A 14 -0.60 -2.03 -11.50
CA ALA A 14 0.55 -2.67 -12.13
C ALA A 14 1.89 -2.39 -11.42
N TYR A 15 1.97 -1.40 -10.52
CA TYR A 15 3.14 -1.13 -9.69
C TYR A 15 3.27 -2.07 -8.48
N SER A 16 2.22 -2.83 -8.14
CA SER A 16 2.35 -4.01 -7.27
C SER A 16 2.96 -5.15 -8.08
N LEU A 17 4.29 -5.21 -8.06
CA LEU A 17 5.09 -6.10 -8.92
C LEU A 17 4.67 -7.57 -8.77
N SER A 18 4.26 -8.18 -9.88
CA SER A 18 3.77 -9.57 -9.93
C SER A 18 2.49 -9.86 -9.13
N GLU A 19 1.76 -8.82 -8.69
CA GLU A 19 0.51 -8.95 -7.92
C GLU A 19 -0.65 -8.19 -8.57
N GLY A 20 -0.42 -6.95 -9.00
CA GLY A 20 -1.43 -6.11 -9.62
C GLY A 20 -1.32 -6.10 -11.16
N ALA A 21 -2.48 -6.10 -11.83
CA ALA A 21 -2.55 -6.12 -13.30
C ALA A 21 -3.19 -4.86 -13.89
N LEU A 22 -3.85 -4.03 -13.07
CA LEU A 22 -4.58 -2.86 -13.56
C LEU A 22 -3.63 -1.68 -13.71
N ARG A 23 -3.53 -1.12 -14.93
CA ARG A 23 -2.81 0.14 -15.13
C ARG A 23 -3.66 1.30 -14.61
N THR A 24 -3.03 2.43 -14.30
CA THR A 24 -3.67 3.65 -13.81
C THR A 24 -4.92 4.04 -14.62
N LYS A 25 -4.82 4.04 -15.95
CA LYS A 25 -5.95 4.36 -16.83
C LYS A 25 -7.14 3.41 -16.66
N ASP A 26 -6.87 2.11 -16.50
CA ASP A 26 -7.90 1.08 -16.42
C ASP A 26 -8.66 1.23 -15.09
N ILE A 27 -7.96 1.59 -14.00
CA ILE A 27 -8.56 1.90 -12.69
C ILE A 27 -9.49 3.11 -12.79
N ILE A 28 -9.05 4.18 -13.46
CA ILE A 28 -9.84 5.42 -13.61
C ILE A 28 -11.08 5.19 -14.47
N GLU A 29 -10.95 4.47 -15.58
CA GLU A 29 -12.09 4.10 -16.43
C GLU A 29 -13.15 3.31 -15.66
N LEU A 30 -12.73 2.38 -14.79
CA LEU A 30 -13.64 1.64 -13.92
C LEU A 30 -14.35 2.57 -12.93
N CYS A 31 -13.61 3.50 -12.29
CA CYS A 31 -14.21 4.46 -11.37
C CYS A 31 -15.28 5.32 -12.04
N GLN A 32 -15.00 5.83 -13.24
CA GLN A 32 -15.96 6.63 -14.01
C GLN A 32 -17.18 5.81 -14.43
N ARG A 33 -16.96 4.58 -14.95
CA ARG A 33 -18.03 3.66 -15.36
C ARG A 33 -18.99 3.34 -14.20
N HIS A 34 -18.44 3.14 -13.00
CA HIS A 34 -19.20 2.81 -11.81
C HIS A 34 -19.60 4.03 -10.97
N ARG A 35 -19.35 5.26 -11.45
CA ARG A 35 -19.65 6.52 -10.75
C ARG A 35 -19.05 6.59 -9.34
N MET A 36 -17.88 5.99 -9.14
CA MET A 36 -17.14 6.04 -7.88
C MET A 36 -16.47 7.41 -7.75
N PRO A 37 -16.73 8.17 -6.66
CA PRO A 37 -16.19 9.51 -6.50
C PRO A 37 -14.72 9.52 -6.11
N ALA A 38 -14.20 8.40 -5.58
CA ALA A 38 -12.85 8.26 -5.09
C ALA A 38 -12.33 6.84 -5.30
N VAL A 39 -11.01 6.66 -5.22
CA VAL A 39 -10.36 5.34 -5.20
C VAL A 39 -9.06 5.40 -4.39
N GLY A 40 -8.85 4.40 -3.54
CA GLY A 40 -7.61 4.18 -2.81
C GLY A 40 -6.63 3.35 -3.62
N ILE A 41 -5.37 3.80 -3.68
CA ILE A 41 -4.25 3.01 -4.22
C ILE A 41 -3.37 2.56 -3.05
N THR A 42 -3.14 1.26 -2.97
CA THR A 42 -2.43 0.62 -1.84
C THR A 42 -1.53 -0.46 -2.39
N ASP A 43 -0.54 -0.06 -3.19
CA ASP A 43 0.40 -0.99 -3.80
C ASP A 43 1.28 -1.70 -2.75
N SER A 44 1.78 -2.88 -3.08
CA SER A 44 2.57 -3.71 -2.17
C SER A 44 3.94 -3.12 -1.87
N SER A 45 4.09 -2.69 -0.62
CA SER A 45 5.28 -2.11 -0.02
C SER A 45 5.88 -0.95 -0.83
N ASN A 46 5.13 -0.26 -1.68
CA ASN A 46 5.65 0.84 -2.49
C ASN A 46 4.61 1.92 -2.80
N LEU A 47 5.09 3.06 -3.27
CA LEU A 47 4.30 4.21 -3.70
C LEU A 47 4.64 4.64 -5.14
N PHE A 48 5.17 3.73 -5.97
CA PHE A 48 5.69 4.07 -7.29
C PHE A 48 4.61 4.65 -8.22
N GLY A 49 3.39 4.09 -8.15
CA GLY A 49 2.23 4.56 -8.91
C GLY A 49 1.48 5.75 -8.31
N ALA A 50 1.84 6.20 -7.11
CA ALA A 50 1.03 7.17 -6.36
C ALA A 50 0.90 8.51 -7.09
N LEU A 51 2.00 9.05 -7.64
CA LEU A 51 2.00 10.32 -8.36
C LEU A 51 1.21 10.22 -9.67
N GLU A 52 1.48 9.19 -10.48
CA GLU A 52 0.81 8.98 -11.76
C GLU A 52 -0.72 8.87 -11.57
N LEU A 53 -1.14 8.05 -10.61
CA LEU A 53 -2.55 7.86 -10.28
C LEU A 53 -3.18 9.14 -9.73
N SER A 54 -2.48 9.89 -8.88
CA SER A 54 -2.98 11.16 -8.34
C SER A 54 -3.29 12.16 -9.44
N LEU A 55 -2.37 12.32 -10.40
CA LEU A 55 -2.52 13.26 -11.50
C LEU A 55 -3.64 12.85 -12.46
N ALA A 56 -3.71 11.57 -12.79
CA ALA A 56 -4.68 11.03 -13.73
C ALA A 56 -6.10 11.00 -13.11
N ALA A 57 -6.26 10.54 -11.87
CA ALA A 57 -7.54 10.50 -11.17
C ALA A 57 -8.11 11.91 -10.96
N ARG A 58 -7.27 12.87 -10.52
CA ARG A 58 -7.68 14.28 -10.37
C ARG A 58 -8.18 14.86 -11.69
N SER A 59 -7.48 14.62 -12.79
CA SER A 59 -7.88 15.08 -14.14
C SER A 59 -9.21 14.46 -14.59
N ALA A 60 -9.53 13.27 -14.12
CA ALA A 60 -10.75 12.53 -14.40
C ALA A 60 -11.92 12.85 -13.45
N GLY A 61 -11.72 13.75 -12.47
CA GLY A 61 -12.73 14.09 -11.47
C GLY A 61 -12.95 13.01 -10.39
N VAL A 62 -11.99 12.10 -10.22
CA VAL A 62 -11.98 11.06 -9.18
C VAL A 62 -10.98 11.45 -8.11
N GLN A 63 -11.37 11.42 -6.84
CA GLN A 63 -10.47 11.72 -5.73
C GLN A 63 -9.50 10.54 -5.50
N PRO A 64 -8.19 10.72 -5.65
CA PRO A 64 -7.23 9.71 -5.25
C PRO A 64 -7.09 9.69 -3.73
N ILE A 65 -7.06 8.49 -3.15
CA ILE A 65 -6.71 8.25 -1.74
C ILE A 65 -5.40 7.46 -1.73
N ILE A 66 -4.34 8.06 -1.21
CA ILE A 66 -3.00 7.46 -1.29
C ILE A 66 -2.75 6.61 -0.06
N GLY A 67 -2.22 5.41 -0.28
CA GLY A 67 -1.89 4.47 0.76
C GLY A 67 -0.87 3.45 0.31
N VAL A 68 -0.60 2.48 1.17
CA VAL A 68 0.32 1.37 0.90
C VAL A 68 -0.18 0.13 1.62
N GLN A 69 0.05 -1.05 1.04
CA GLN A 69 -0.05 -2.31 1.78
C GLN A 69 1.36 -2.68 2.25
N ILE A 70 1.61 -2.63 3.56
CA ILE A 70 2.93 -2.88 4.16
C ILE A 70 2.96 -4.21 4.90
N GLY A 71 4.13 -4.87 4.91
CA GLY A 71 4.39 -6.02 5.76
C GLY A 71 4.57 -5.61 7.23
N LEU A 72 3.88 -6.29 8.14
CA LEU A 72 4.03 -6.15 9.58
C LEU A 72 4.76 -7.38 10.13
N ARG A 73 5.91 -7.12 10.76
CA ARG A 73 6.72 -8.16 11.41
C ARG A 73 6.03 -8.64 12.67
N ARG A 74 5.88 -9.95 12.81
CA ARG A 74 5.35 -10.58 14.04
C ARG A 74 6.43 -10.58 15.12
N GLU A 75 6.25 -9.78 16.17
CA GLU A 75 7.14 -9.78 17.34
C GLU A 75 7.00 -11.10 18.13
N GLY A 76 8.11 -11.61 18.67
CA GLY A 76 8.11 -12.82 19.52
C GLY A 76 8.07 -14.15 18.76
N ILE A 77 7.75 -14.15 17.47
CA ILE A 77 8.08 -15.26 16.57
C ILE A 77 9.49 -14.99 16.07
N GLN A 78 10.50 -15.48 16.80
CA GLN A 78 11.79 -15.71 16.15
C GLN A 78 11.46 -16.63 14.99
N ASN A 79 11.66 -16.16 13.75
CA ASN A 79 11.65 -17.04 12.59
C ASN A 79 12.46 -18.26 13.01
N VAL A 80 11.81 -19.43 13.11
CA VAL A 80 12.46 -20.64 13.55
C VAL A 80 13.32 -21.07 12.36
N VAL A 81 14.45 -20.40 12.15
CA VAL A 81 15.46 -20.67 11.10
C VAL A 81 16.29 -21.90 11.49
N HIS A 82 15.79 -22.75 12.41
CA HIS A 82 16.49 -23.94 12.86
C HIS A 82 16.32 -25.14 11.92
N ALA A 83 15.51 -25.04 10.86
CA ALA A 83 15.51 -26.01 9.79
C ALA A 83 16.14 -25.40 8.55
N LYS A 84 17.20 -26.02 8.02
CA LYS A 84 17.92 -25.62 6.80
C LYS A 84 17.05 -25.43 5.53
N ASN A 85 15.74 -25.67 5.61
CA ASN A 85 14.74 -25.59 4.55
C ASN A 85 13.42 -24.88 4.95
N SER A 86 13.32 -24.20 6.10
CA SER A 86 12.10 -23.48 6.47
C SER A 86 12.12 -22.05 5.92
N THR A 87 11.27 -21.77 4.94
CA THR A 87 10.94 -20.40 4.52
C THR A 87 10.38 -19.64 5.71
N ALA A 88 10.93 -18.47 6.01
CA ALA A 88 10.33 -17.54 6.96
C ALA A 88 8.86 -17.32 6.61
N LEU A 89 7.99 -17.27 7.62
CA LEU A 89 6.57 -17.00 7.37
C LEU A 89 6.43 -15.60 6.77
N PRO A 90 5.57 -15.42 5.76
CA PRO A 90 5.33 -14.10 5.22
C PRO A 90 4.76 -13.17 6.30
N PRO A 91 5.10 -11.86 6.25
CA PRO A 91 4.59 -10.88 7.19
C PRO A 91 3.08 -10.70 7.03
N ASP A 92 2.43 -10.28 8.11
CA ASP A 92 1.03 -9.86 8.06
C ASP A 92 0.90 -8.62 7.19
N GLN A 93 -0.15 -8.53 6.39
CA GLN A 93 -0.35 -7.41 5.47
C GLN A 93 -1.28 -6.37 6.12
N LEU A 94 -0.81 -5.13 6.22
CA LEU A 94 -1.59 -4.03 6.75
C LEU A 94 -1.72 -2.91 5.71
N VAL A 95 -2.94 -2.40 5.53
CA VAL A 95 -3.20 -1.26 4.65
C VAL A 95 -3.15 0.02 5.47
N LEU A 96 -2.32 0.96 5.02
CA LEU A 96 -2.21 2.32 5.57
C LEU A 96 -2.75 3.31 4.55
N LEU A 97 -3.55 4.28 4.98
CA LEU A 97 -4.10 5.34 4.15
C LEU A 97 -3.66 6.70 4.70
N ALA A 98 -3.14 7.56 3.84
CA ALA A 98 -2.80 8.93 4.21
C ALA A 98 -4.06 9.80 4.27
N GLN A 99 -4.36 10.34 5.45
CA GLN A 99 -5.43 11.31 5.64
C GLN A 99 -4.93 12.76 5.57
N SER A 100 -3.64 12.97 5.85
CA SER A 100 -2.98 14.28 5.92
C SER A 100 -1.62 14.23 5.23
N GLU A 101 -1.01 15.39 5.03
CA GLU A 101 0.37 15.51 4.54
C GLU A 101 1.35 14.80 5.48
N VAL A 102 1.19 14.98 6.78
CA VAL A 102 1.98 14.30 7.82
C VAL A 102 1.82 12.77 7.74
N GLY A 103 0.60 12.28 7.56
CA GLY A 103 0.34 10.85 7.37
C GLY A 103 1.01 10.31 6.10
N TYR A 104 1.04 11.08 5.02
CA TYR A 104 1.76 10.70 3.79
C TYR A 104 3.28 10.65 3.99
N GLU A 105 3.87 11.63 4.68
CA GLU A 105 5.29 11.62 5.03
C GLU A 105 5.66 10.44 5.93
N ASN A 106 4.78 10.09 6.87
CA ASN A 106 4.94 8.91 7.73
C ASN A 106 4.93 7.61 6.91
N ILE A 107 4.02 7.47 5.94
CA ILE A 107 4.02 6.33 5.02
C ILE A 107 5.33 6.27 4.23
N LEU A 108 5.81 7.39 3.68
CA LEU A 108 7.08 7.44 2.94
C LEU A 108 8.25 6.95 3.79
N ALA A 109 8.34 7.43 5.04
CA ALA A 109 9.38 7.01 5.98
C ALA A 109 9.29 5.52 6.33
N LEU A 110 8.07 5.00 6.57
CA LEU A 110 7.84 3.59 6.87
C LEU A 110 8.21 2.68 5.70
N VAL A 111 7.81 3.03 4.48
CA VAL A 111 8.14 2.28 3.26
C VAL A 111 9.66 2.25 3.04
N SER A 112 10.32 3.40 3.16
CA SER A 112 11.78 3.48 3.05
C SER A 112 12.48 2.58 4.08
N LYS A 113 12.03 2.65 5.34
CA LYS A 113 12.58 1.83 6.43
C LYS A 113 12.32 0.34 6.22
N ALA A 114 11.14 -0.04 5.73
CA ALA A 114 10.80 -1.43 5.41
C ALA A 114 11.79 -2.03 4.41
N PHE A 115 12.15 -1.29 3.36
CA PHE A 115 13.13 -1.74 2.37
C PHE A 115 14.55 -1.78 2.90
N LEU A 116 14.97 -0.80 3.70
CA LEU A 116 16.36 -0.69 4.15
C LEU A 116 16.70 -1.62 5.32
N ASN A 117 15.73 -1.95 6.17
CA ASN A 117 15.96 -2.66 7.43
C ASN A 117 15.42 -4.11 7.44
N SER A 118 14.85 -4.59 6.34
CA SER A 118 14.47 -6.00 6.21
C SER A 118 15.69 -6.84 5.82
N ASP A 119 15.77 -8.06 6.36
CA ASP A 119 16.88 -8.95 6.08
C ASP A 119 16.85 -9.45 4.62
N ALA A 120 18.03 -9.77 4.09
CA ALA A 120 18.15 -10.26 2.73
C ALA A 120 17.34 -11.55 2.54
N GLY A 121 16.41 -11.54 1.57
CA GLY A 121 15.52 -12.67 1.29
C GLY A 121 14.17 -12.61 2.03
N GLU A 122 13.97 -11.63 2.92
CA GLU A 122 12.66 -11.33 3.48
C GLU A 122 11.94 -10.23 2.68
N PRO A 123 10.61 -10.29 2.54
CA PRO A 123 9.85 -9.17 1.97
C PRO A 123 9.94 -7.93 2.88
N PRO A 124 9.82 -6.70 2.32
CA PRO A 124 9.87 -5.47 3.11
C PRO A 124 8.81 -5.44 4.22
N GLN A 125 9.25 -5.24 5.45
CA GLN A 125 8.39 -5.25 6.64
C GLN A 125 8.85 -4.27 7.73
N VAL A 126 7.91 -3.80 8.56
CA VAL A 126 8.16 -2.94 9.74
C VAL A 126 7.65 -3.58 11.03
N GLY A 127 8.20 -3.17 12.16
CA GLY A 127 7.71 -3.59 13.48
C GLY A 127 6.46 -2.82 13.91
N LEU A 128 5.63 -3.43 14.77
CA LEU A 128 4.41 -2.78 15.27
C LEU A 128 4.72 -1.52 16.10
N LYS A 129 5.81 -1.53 16.88
CA LYS A 129 6.25 -0.34 17.64
C LYS A 129 6.61 0.82 16.72
N GLU A 130 7.31 0.54 15.62
CA GLU A 130 7.73 1.55 14.65
C GLU A 130 6.54 2.17 13.93
N LEU A 131 5.53 1.35 13.63
CA LEU A 131 4.26 1.83 13.09
C LEU A 131 3.54 2.75 14.09
N ALA A 132 3.49 2.35 15.36
CA ALA A 132 2.80 3.11 16.41
C ALA A 132 3.46 4.47 16.69
N GLU A 133 4.78 4.59 16.54
CA GLU A 133 5.52 5.85 16.66
C GLU A 133 5.17 6.89 15.57
N ARG A 134 4.46 6.48 14.51
CA ARG A 134 4.13 7.31 13.33
C ARG A 134 2.62 7.38 13.06
N ASN A 135 1.81 7.20 14.10
CA ASN A 135 0.35 7.22 14.03
C ASN A 135 -0.18 8.65 14.31
N GLU A 136 -0.13 9.50 13.28
CA GLU A 136 -0.73 10.83 13.25
C GLU A 136 -1.73 10.97 12.11
#